data_AF-A0A0Q9RCM3-F1
#
_entry.id   AF-A0A0Q9RCM3-F1
#
_cell.length_a   1.000
_cell.length_b   1.000
_cell.length_c   1.000
_cell.angle_alpha   90.00
_cell.angle_beta   90.00
_cell.angle_gamma   90.00
#
_symmetry.space_group_name_H-M   'P 1'
#
loop_
_entity.id
_entity.type
_entity.pdbx_description
1 polymer ?
#
loop_
_entity_poly.entity_id
_entity_poly.type
_entity_poly.pdbx_seq_one_letter_code
_entity_poly.pdbx_strand_id
1 'polypeptide(L)'
;MLSKELQGTFAGRKNMTAALLIIDMQKAFFEDESLGNQQDFLIAACNSAIADAREAGIAVYLIRTEHQRDKSTWTLSMLDDDQGFLFSGTEQAESVDDLDVGGLPELVKTRDSAFFGTDLMDEYRQDSLDASGIRQLFSKKRA
;
A
#
# COMPACT_ATOMS: atom_id res chain seq x y z
N MET A 1 12.54 -46.49 16.91
CA MET A 1 11.53 -46.29 15.85
C MET A 1 10.70 -45.05 16.18
N LEU A 2 11.33 -43.87 16.10
CA LEU A 2 10.75 -42.54 16.37
C LEU A 2 11.62 -41.53 15.62
N SER A 3 11.46 -41.45 14.30
CA SER A 3 12.24 -40.51 13.48
C SER A 3 11.60 -40.18 12.12
N LYS A 4 10.28 -40.33 11.97
CA LYS A 4 9.58 -40.03 10.71
C LYS A 4 8.50 -38.94 10.78
N GLU A 5 8.17 -38.42 11.96
CA GLU A 5 7.13 -37.38 12.10
C GLU A 5 7.62 -35.93 12.03
N LEU A 6 8.93 -35.68 11.88
CA LEU A 6 9.47 -34.32 11.75
C LEU A 6 9.84 -33.93 10.31
N GLN A 7 9.58 -34.79 9.32
CA GLN A 7 9.94 -34.54 7.92
C GLN A 7 8.81 -33.99 7.04
N GLY A 8 7.63 -33.70 7.60
CA GLY A 8 6.46 -33.28 6.82
C GLY A 8 5.81 -32.00 7.33
N THR A 9 6.44 -30.82 7.18
CA THR A 9 5.77 -29.49 7.22
C THR A 9 6.67 -28.29 6.87
N PHE A 10 7.63 -28.46 5.93
CA PHE A 10 8.43 -27.33 5.42
C PHE A 10 8.38 -27.19 3.90
N ALA A 11 7.51 -27.95 3.23
CA ALA A 11 7.26 -27.75 1.82
C ALA A 11 6.51 -26.43 1.60
N GLY A 12 7.23 -25.40 1.14
CA GLY A 12 6.64 -24.22 0.50
C GLY A 12 6.54 -22.92 1.30
N ARG A 13 7.38 -22.68 2.33
CA ARG A 13 7.41 -21.35 2.97
C ARG A 13 7.93 -20.31 1.97
N LYS A 14 7.05 -19.43 1.47
CA LYS A 14 7.46 -18.25 0.71
C LYS A 14 7.92 -17.19 1.71
N ASN A 15 9.22 -16.96 1.79
CA ASN A 15 9.71 -15.79 2.51
C ASN A 15 9.47 -14.55 1.63
N MET A 16 8.51 -13.73 2.02
CA MET A 16 8.27 -12.45 1.37
C MET A 16 9.34 -11.45 1.83
N THR A 17 10.27 -11.13 0.92
CA THR A 17 11.42 -10.23 1.17
C THR A 17 11.23 -8.84 0.56
N ALA A 18 10.16 -8.65 -0.19
CA ALA A 18 9.81 -7.39 -0.86
C ALA A 18 8.30 -7.21 -0.87
N ALA A 19 7.88 -5.97 -1.10
CA ALA A 19 6.51 -5.57 -1.41
C ALA A 19 6.54 -4.52 -2.53
N LEU A 20 5.48 -4.47 -3.32
CA LEU A 20 5.24 -3.42 -4.31
C LEU A 20 4.35 -2.33 -3.69
N LEU A 21 4.74 -1.08 -3.85
CA LEU A 21 3.93 0.08 -3.45
C LEU A 21 3.46 0.80 -4.71
N ILE A 22 2.15 0.97 -4.85
CA ILE A 22 1.55 1.86 -5.85
C ILE A 22 1.22 3.15 -5.12
N ILE A 23 1.97 4.22 -5.40
CA ILE A 23 1.91 5.45 -4.61
C ILE A 23 1.30 6.55 -5.44
N ASP A 24 0.30 7.24 -4.86
CA ASP A 24 -0.23 8.51 -5.35
C ASP A 24 -0.71 8.47 -6.82
N MET A 25 -1.19 7.32 -7.29
CA MET A 25 -1.89 7.18 -8.58
C MET A 25 -3.33 7.72 -8.51
N GLN A 26 -3.50 8.93 -7.96
CA GLN A 26 -4.80 9.59 -7.76
C GLN A 26 -5.05 10.65 -8.85
N LYS A 27 -6.31 10.82 -9.25
CA LYS A 27 -6.73 11.68 -10.38
C LYS A 27 -6.12 13.08 -10.33
N ALA A 28 -6.06 13.67 -9.14
CA ALA A 28 -5.59 15.04 -8.98
C ALA A 28 -4.12 15.27 -9.42
N PHE A 29 -3.24 14.26 -9.28
CA PHE A 29 -1.84 14.39 -9.71
C PHE A 29 -1.69 14.47 -11.24
N PHE A 30 -2.69 13.98 -11.97
CA PHE A 30 -2.68 13.96 -13.44
C PHE A 30 -3.41 15.16 -14.06
N GLU A 31 -3.96 16.07 -13.24
CA GLU A 31 -4.47 17.37 -13.73
C GLU A 31 -3.33 18.28 -14.22
N ASP A 32 -2.10 18.08 -13.71
CA ASP A 32 -0.90 18.73 -14.25
C ASP A 32 -0.53 18.14 -15.60
N GLU A 33 -0.29 19.00 -16.60
CA GLU A 33 -0.03 18.58 -17.99
C GLU A 33 1.18 17.64 -18.12
N SER A 34 2.21 17.80 -17.29
CA SER A 34 3.43 16.98 -17.39
C SER A 34 3.19 15.52 -16.98
N LEU A 35 2.36 15.31 -15.97
CA LEU A 35 1.95 13.97 -15.50
C LEU A 35 0.77 13.44 -16.29
N GLY A 36 -0.21 14.28 -16.62
CA GLY A 36 -1.38 13.91 -17.44
C GLY A 36 -0.97 13.30 -18.78
N ASN A 37 0.06 13.83 -19.43
CA ASN A 37 0.62 13.26 -20.66
C ASN A 37 1.26 11.87 -20.50
N GLN A 38 1.50 11.42 -19.26
CA GLN A 38 2.09 10.11 -18.93
C GLN A 38 1.08 9.16 -18.29
N GLN A 39 -0.18 9.57 -18.08
CA GLN A 39 -1.16 8.83 -17.31
C GLN A 39 -1.37 7.41 -17.84
N ASP A 40 -1.70 7.25 -19.13
CA ASP A 40 -1.96 5.93 -19.73
C ASP A 40 -0.75 5.00 -19.65
N PHE A 41 0.45 5.55 -19.83
CA PHE A 41 1.69 4.79 -19.71
C PHE A 41 1.93 4.31 -18.28
N LEU A 42 1.72 5.19 -17.29
CA LEU A 42 1.88 4.86 -15.87
C LEU A 42 0.83 3.85 -15.40
N ILE A 43 -0.43 3.98 -15.84
CA ILE A 43 -1.48 2.98 -15.57
C ILE A 43 -1.06 1.61 -16.11
N ALA A 44 -0.63 1.54 -17.37
CA ALA A 44 -0.20 0.28 -17.99
C ALA A 44 1.00 -0.34 -17.25
N ALA A 45 1.99 0.47 -16.88
CA ALA A 45 3.16 0.03 -16.14
C ALA A 45 2.81 -0.48 -14.73
N CYS A 46 1.96 0.25 -14.00
CA CYS A 46 1.47 -0.16 -12.68
C CYS A 46 0.68 -1.47 -12.76
N ASN A 47 -0.25 -1.58 -13.71
CA ASN A 47 -1.05 -2.81 -13.88
C ASN A 47 -0.18 -4.02 -14.21
N SER A 48 0.86 -3.86 -15.05
CA SER A 48 1.83 -4.92 -15.31
C SER A 48 2.58 -5.31 -14.03
N ALA A 49 3.07 -4.33 -13.26
CA ALA A 49 3.79 -4.60 -12.01
C ALA A 49 2.91 -5.28 -10.94
N ILE A 50 1.63 -4.88 -10.85
CA ILE A 50 0.64 -5.49 -9.96
C ILE A 50 0.42 -6.95 -10.36
N ALA A 51 0.27 -7.23 -11.66
CA ALA A 51 0.09 -8.59 -12.16
C ALA A 51 1.31 -9.47 -11.84
N ASP A 52 2.52 -8.99 -12.12
CA ASP A 52 3.78 -9.71 -11.84
C ASP A 52 3.96 -9.98 -10.34
N ALA A 53 3.66 -8.99 -9.49
CA ALA A 53 3.74 -9.14 -8.04
C ALA A 53 2.73 -10.17 -7.51
N ARG A 54 1.49 -10.14 -8.02
CA ARG A 54 0.45 -11.13 -7.67
C ARG A 54 0.87 -12.54 -8.08
N GLU A 55 1.39 -12.74 -9.28
CA GLU A 55 1.89 -14.04 -9.76
C GLU A 55 3.05 -14.55 -8.88
N ALA A 56 3.96 -13.66 -8.49
CA ALA A 56 5.07 -13.99 -7.58
C ALA A 56 4.61 -14.26 -6.13
N GLY A 57 3.41 -13.81 -5.74
CA GLY A 57 2.94 -13.80 -4.35
C GLY A 57 3.66 -12.77 -3.48
N ILE A 58 4.03 -11.63 -4.09
CA ILE A 58 4.56 -10.45 -3.43
C ILE A 58 3.39 -9.56 -3.02
N ALA A 59 3.42 -9.02 -1.79
CA ALA A 59 2.40 -8.10 -1.30
C ALA A 59 2.40 -6.80 -2.11
N VAL A 60 1.21 -6.28 -2.38
CA VAL A 60 1.02 -5.04 -3.12
C VAL A 60 0.12 -4.13 -2.30
N TYR A 61 0.57 -2.90 -2.04
CA TYR A 61 -0.19 -1.89 -1.29
C TYR A 61 -0.50 -0.71 -2.18
N LEU A 62 -1.73 -0.19 -2.08
CA LEU A 62 -2.11 1.10 -2.64
C LEU A 62 -1.93 2.18 -1.57
N ILE A 63 -1.07 3.15 -1.84
CA ILE A 63 -0.79 4.27 -0.94
C ILE A 63 -1.37 5.54 -1.55
N ARG A 64 -2.26 6.20 -0.81
CA ARG A 64 -2.93 7.43 -1.22
C ARG A 64 -2.62 8.57 -0.28
N THR A 65 -2.52 9.77 -0.82
CA THR A 65 -2.46 10.98 -0.02
C THR A 65 -3.85 11.55 0.12
N GLU A 66 -4.29 11.80 1.36
CA GLU A 66 -5.54 12.51 1.60
C GLU A 66 -5.41 13.51 2.74
N HIS A 67 -6.13 14.61 2.61
CA HIS A 67 -6.19 15.65 3.62
C HIS A 67 -7.62 15.93 4.10
N GLN A 68 -7.72 16.40 5.34
CA GLN A 68 -8.97 16.80 5.95
C GLN A 68 -9.27 18.28 5.67
N ARG A 69 -10.54 18.61 5.51
CA ARG A 69 -10.99 19.98 5.20
C ARG A 69 -10.81 20.95 6.36
N ASP A 70 -10.73 20.45 7.58
CA ASP A 70 -10.52 21.23 8.81
C ASP A 70 -9.04 21.64 9.02
N LYS A 71 -8.18 21.40 8.02
CA LYS A 71 -6.74 21.67 8.01
C LYS A 71 -5.90 20.86 8.98
N SER A 72 -6.49 19.90 9.71
CA SER A 72 -5.80 19.11 10.74
C SER A 72 -4.64 18.26 10.20
N THR A 73 -4.69 17.90 8.92
CA THR A 73 -3.68 17.07 8.26
C THR A 73 -2.84 17.81 7.22
N TRP A 74 -3.06 19.10 7.03
CA TRP A 74 -2.37 19.88 5.99
C TRP A 74 -0.85 19.90 6.21
N THR A 75 -0.11 20.04 5.12
CA THR A 75 1.32 20.33 5.17
C THR A 75 1.53 21.79 5.56
N LEU A 76 2.77 22.16 5.92
CA LEU A 76 3.10 23.55 6.24
C LEU A 76 2.87 24.47 5.03
N SER A 77 3.26 24.04 3.83
CA SER A 77 3.03 24.84 2.61
C SER A 77 1.55 25.05 2.33
N MET A 78 0.70 24.03 2.51
CA MET A 78 -0.76 24.19 2.35
C MET A 78 -1.34 25.21 3.33
N LEU A 79 -0.82 25.24 4.58
CA LEU A 79 -1.25 26.23 5.58
C LEU A 79 -0.74 27.63 5.23
N ASP A 80 0.50 27.75 4.77
CA ASP A 80 1.12 29.02 4.38
C ASP A 80 0.41 29.65 3.16
N ASP A 81 0.03 28.83 2.18
CA ASP A 81 -0.66 29.25 0.96
C ASP A 81 -2.19 29.31 1.10
N ASP A 82 -2.73 28.90 2.26
CA ASP A 82 -4.16 28.68 2.52
C ASP A 82 -4.87 27.83 1.45
N GLN A 83 -4.14 26.89 0.87
CA GLN A 83 -4.58 26.08 -0.26
C GLN A 83 -4.39 24.59 0.04
N GLY A 84 -5.51 23.89 0.21
CA GLY A 84 -5.53 22.44 0.40
C GLY A 84 -5.77 21.67 -0.90
N PHE A 85 -5.41 20.39 -0.88
CA PHE A 85 -5.48 19.48 -2.03
C PHE A 85 -5.76 18.05 -1.54
N LEU A 86 -6.24 17.18 -2.44
CA LEU A 86 -6.54 15.77 -2.15
C LEU A 86 -7.46 15.58 -0.94
N PHE A 87 -8.61 16.26 -0.91
CA PHE A 87 -9.53 16.09 0.21
C PHE A 87 -10.16 14.71 0.22
N SER A 88 -10.21 14.08 1.40
CA SER A 88 -10.87 12.78 1.56
C SER A 88 -12.30 12.79 1.02
N GLY A 89 -12.66 11.73 0.29
CA GLY A 89 -14.00 11.56 -0.31
C GLY A 89 -14.29 12.44 -1.53
N THR A 90 -13.27 13.11 -2.10
CA THR A 90 -13.42 13.82 -3.38
C THR A 90 -12.96 12.95 -4.54
N GLU A 91 -13.52 13.21 -5.72
CA GLU A 91 -13.09 12.56 -6.97
C GLU A 91 -11.60 12.74 -7.23
N GLN A 92 -11.06 13.93 -6.95
CA GLN A 92 -9.63 14.21 -7.05
C GLN A 92 -8.77 13.23 -6.22
N ALA A 93 -9.25 12.82 -5.05
CA ALA A 93 -8.55 11.88 -4.19
C ALA A 93 -8.73 10.41 -4.60
N GLU A 94 -9.59 10.10 -5.58
CA GLU A 94 -9.74 8.72 -6.08
C GLU A 94 -8.54 8.31 -6.93
N SER A 95 -8.26 7.01 -6.98
CA SER A 95 -7.33 6.44 -7.95
C SER A 95 -7.75 6.78 -9.37
N VAL A 96 -6.79 6.90 -10.29
CA VAL A 96 -7.08 7.02 -11.72
C VAL A 96 -7.90 5.82 -12.20
N ASP A 97 -8.80 6.09 -13.15
CA ASP A 97 -9.63 5.04 -13.75
C ASP A 97 -8.73 3.99 -14.43
N ASP A 98 -9.23 2.75 -14.54
CA ASP A 98 -8.53 1.59 -15.13
C ASP A 98 -7.26 1.08 -14.41
N LEU A 99 -6.88 1.67 -13.28
CA LEU A 99 -5.85 1.09 -12.40
C LEU A 99 -6.41 -0.11 -11.64
N ASP A 100 -5.76 -1.28 -11.76
CA ASP A 100 -6.20 -2.55 -11.16
C ASP A 100 -5.88 -2.64 -9.66
N VAL A 101 -6.57 -1.83 -8.87
CA VAL A 101 -6.41 -1.74 -7.41
C VAL A 101 -7.39 -2.63 -6.64
N GLY A 102 -8.21 -3.40 -7.34
CA GLY A 102 -9.23 -4.24 -6.73
C GLY A 102 -8.66 -5.22 -5.71
N GLY A 103 -9.11 -5.11 -4.45
CA GLY A 103 -8.70 -5.99 -3.37
C GLY A 103 -7.29 -5.75 -2.83
N LEU A 104 -6.60 -4.69 -3.25
CA LEU A 104 -5.35 -4.28 -2.63
C LEU A 104 -5.61 -3.65 -1.25
N PRO A 105 -4.79 -3.93 -0.22
CA PRO A 105 -4.78 -3.13 1.00
C PRO A 105 -4.48 -1.65 0.68
N GLU A 106 -5.29 -0.76 1.25
CA GLU A 106 -5.18 0.69 1.06
C GLU A 106 -4.68 1.37 2.32
N LEU A 107 -3.67 2.23 2.17
CA LEU A 107 -3.11 3.05 3.24
C LEU A 107 -3.18 4.53 2.85
N VAL A 108 -3.68 5.35 3.77
CA VAL A 108 -3.74 6.80 3.60
C VAL A 108 -2.59 7.46 4.33
N LYS A 109 -1.75 8.20 3.61
CA LYS A 109 -0.71 9.07 4.15
C LYS A 109 -1.14 10.53 4.09
N THR A 110 -0.51 11.34 4.94
CA THR A 110 -0.71 12.80 4.96
C THR A 110 0.58 13.57 4.67
N ARG A 111 1.66 12.85 4.33
CA ARG A 111 3.00 13.38 4.07
C ARG A 111 3.58 12.66 2.86
N ASP A 112 4.72 13.13 2.35
CA ASP A 112 5.36 12.53 1.17
C ASP A 112 5.77 11.07 1.43
N SER A 113 6.25 10.77 2.64
CA SER A 113 6.66 9.42 3.02
C SER A 113 5.46 8.53 3.30
N ALA A 114 5.38 7.42 2.55
CA ALA A 114 4.43 6.33 2.78
C ALA A 114 4.64 5.57 4.10
N PHE A 115 5.72 5.86 4.83
CA PHE A 115 5.99 5.24 6.13
C PHE A 115 5.59 6.13 7.31
N PHE A 116 5.48 7.44 7.08
CA PHE A 116 5.29 8.40 8.16
C PHE A 116 3.82 8.50 8.54
N GLY A 117 3.49 8.09 9.77
CA GLY A 117 2.12 8.18 10.30
C GLY A 117 1.15 7.19 9.66
N THR A 118 1.66 6.06 9.16
CA THR A 118 0.90 4.97 8.53
C THR A 118 1.28 3.63 9.13
N ASP A 119 0.41 2.62 8.99
CA ASP A 119 0.66 1.26 9.47
C ASP A 119 1.44 0.38 8.47
N LEU A 120 1.97 0.95 7.38
CA LEU A 120 2.64 0.24 6.28
C LEU A 120 3.68 -0.80 6.74
N MET A 121 4.55 -0.45 7.70
CA MET A 121 5.59 -1.36 8.18
C MET A 121 5.03 -2.52 9.01
N ASP A 122 3.94 -2.27 9.72
CA ASP A 122 3.30 -3.29 10.55
C ASP A 122 2.48 -4.24 9.70
N GLU A 123 1.76 -3.73 8.70
CA GLU A 123 1.09 -4.54 7.68
C GLU A 123 2.08 -5.41 6.90
N TYR A 124 3.16 -4.83 6.38
CA TYR A 124 4.20 -5.58 5.67
C TYR A 124 4.83 -6.69 6.52
N ARG A 125 5.10 -6.39 7.80
CA ARG A 125 5.66 -7.39 8.72
C ARG A 125 4.66 -8.52 8.96
N GLN A 126 3.39 -8.19 9.16
CA GLN A 126 2.34 -9.20 9.38
C GLN A 126 2.19 -10.09 8.14
N ASP A 127 2.11 -9.51 6.94
CA ASP A 127 2.00 -10.25 5.70
C ASP A 127 3.24 -11.12 5.43
N SER A 128 4.43 -10.63 5.75
CA SER A 128 5.67 -11.41 5.66
C SER A 128 5.69 -12.61 6.61
N LEU A 129 5.19 -12.42 7.84
CA LEU A 129 5.03 -13.51 8.81
C LEU A 129 4.02 -14.55 8.32
N ASP A 130 2.88 -14.11 7.80
CA ASP A 130 1.85 -15.00 7.28
C ASP A 130 2.32 -15.78 6.05
N ALA A 131 3.04 -15.13 5.12
CA ALA A 131 3.66 -15.78 3.96
C ALA A 131 4.72 -16.83 4.37
N SER A 132 5.49 -16.54 5.42
CA SER A 132 6.47 -17.48 5.97
C SER A 132 5.84 -18.61 6.80
N GLY A 133 4.52 -18.56 7.05
CA GLY A 133 3.80 -19.51 7.90
C GLY A 133 4.12 -19.38 9.40
N ILE A 134 4.75 -18.28 9.82
CA ILE A 134 5.03 -17.98 11.22
C ILE A 134 3.82 -17.27 11.81
N ARG A 135 2.92 -18.01 12.47
CA ARG A 135 1.85 -17.38 13.25
C ARG A 135 2.44 -16.80 14.53
N GLN A 136 2.28 -15.51 14.75
CA GLN A 136 2.56 -14.89 16.04
C GLN A 136 1.56 -15.44 17.06
N LEU A 137 2.00 -16.40 17.87
CA LEU A 137 1.22 -16.93 18.99
C LEU A 137 1.18 -15.87 20.10
N PHE A 138 0.34 -14.85 19.95
CA PHE A 138 0.01 -14.00 21.08
C PHE A 138 -0.94 -14.76 22.00
N SER A 139 -0.36 -15.40 23.01
CA SER A 139 -1.07 -15.83 24.20
C SER A 139 -1.67 -14.60 24.87
N LYS A 140 -2.95 -14.33 24.62
CA LYS A 140 -3.76 -13.54 25.57
C LYS A 140 -3.93 -14.38 26.85
N LYS A 141 -2.91 -14.38 27.71
CA LYS A 141 -3.13 -14.47 29.16
C LYS A 141 -3.19 -13.04 29.68
N ARG A 142 -4.40 -12.48 29.71
CA ARG A 142 -4.70 -11.44 30.70
C ARG A 142 -5.39 -12.15 31.85
N ALA A 143 -4.71 -12.08 33.00
CA ALA A 143 -5.23 -12.40 34.32
C ALA A 143 -6.33 -11.40 34.71
#